data_AF-A0A1G2UQ20-F1
#
_entry.id   AF-A0A1G2UQ20-F1
#
_cell.length_a   1.000
_cell.length_b   1.000
_cell.length_c   1.000
_cell.angle_alpha   90.00
_cell.angle_beta   90.00
_cell.angle_gamma   90.00
#
_symmetry.space_group_name_H-M   'P 1'
#
loop_
_entity.id
_entity.type
_entity.pdbx_description
1 polymer ?
#
loop_
_entity_poly.entity_id
_entity_poly.type
_entity_poly.pdbx_seq_one_letter_code
_entity_poly.pdbx_strand_id
1 'polypeptide(L)'
;MLGKNKIAIIAVVIFLLLMLSYNVFFKSETVSLPDESSATLIGEDLIKIFNELKAVTLDQSIFSSKGYLLLTDFSKSVPQQAIGRPNPFNVIGRD
;
A
#
# COMPACT_ATOMS: atom_id res chain seq x y z
N MET A 1 -50.90 -47.10 3.09
CA MET A 1 -51.19 -45.89 3.89
C MET A 1 -50.75 -44.58 3.20
N LEU A 2 -50.81 -44.49 1.86
CA LEU A 2 -50.31 -43.32 1.10
C LEU A 2 -51.42 -42.44 0.50
N GLY A 3 -52.69 -42.79 0.72
CA GLY A 3 -53.85 -42.13 0.11
C GLY A 3 -54.37 -40.90 0.86
N LYS A 4 -54.21 -40.84 2.19
CA LYS A 4 -54.77 -39.77 3.05
C LYS A 4 -53.80 -38.59 3.26
N ASN A 5 -52.49 -38.84 3.19
CA ASN A 5 -51.45 -37.86 3.57
C ASN A 5 -50.81 -37.14 2.37
N LYS A 6 -51.36 -37.30 1.15
CA LYS A 6 -50.80 -36.70 -0.07
C LYS A 6 -50.67 -35.18 0.04
N ILE A 7 -51.66 -34.54 0.65
CA ILE A 7 -51.67 -33.08 0.90
C ILE A 7 -50.53 -32.69 1.84
N ALA A 8 -50.31 -33.45 2.92
CA ALA A 8 -49.21 -33.20 3.85
C ALA A 8 -47.84 -33.36 3.18
N ILE A 9 -47.67 -34.37 2.31
CA ILE A 9 -46.43 -34.59 1.56
C ILE A 9 -46.18 -33.44 0.58
N ILE A 10 -47.20 -32.99 -0.16
CA ILE A 10 -47.09 -31.86 -1.10
C ILE A 10 -46.72 -30.57 -0.35
N ALA A 11 -47.33 -30.31 0.81
CA ALA A 11 -47.02 -29.14 1.61
C ALA A 11 -45.56 -29.11 2.08
N VAL A 12 -45.01 -30.26 2.49
CA VAL A 12 -43.60 -30.38 2.90
C VAL A 12 -42.66 -30.13 1.71
N VAL A 13 -42.98 -30.66 0.54
CA VAL A 13 -42.18 -30.45 -0.68
C VAL A 13 -42.18 -28.98 -1.10
N ILE A 14 -43.34 -28.31 -1.04
CA ILE A 14 -43.45 -26.87 -1.33
C ILE A 14 -42.65 -26.05 -0.32
N PHE A 15 -42.73 -26.39 0.97
CA PHE A 15 -41.97 -25.71 2.02
C PHE A 15 -40.45 -25.84 1.81
N LEU A 16 -39.96 -27.04 1.46
CA LEU A 16 -38.56 -27.26 1.13
C LEU A 16 -38.11 -26.45 -0.10
N LEU A 17 -38.95 -26.40 -1.14
CA LEU A 17 -38.67 -25.61 -2.35
C LEU A 17 -38.60 -24.10 -2.04
N LEU A 18 -39.50 -23.59 -1.20
CA LEU A 18 -39.48 -22.19 -0.76
C LEU A 18 -38.26 -21.88 0.10
N MET A 19 -37.84 -22.79 0.97
CA MET A 19 -36.64 -22.61 1.80
C MET A 19 -35.36 -22.57 0.95
N LEU A 20 -35.26 -23.48 -0.03
CA LEU A 20 -34.13 -23.54 -0.96
C LEU A 20 -34.06 -22.28 -1.84
N SER A 21 -35.18 -21.85 -2.42
CA SER A 21 -35.21 -20.65 -3.24
C SER A 21 -34.88 -19.40 -2.43
N TYR A 22 -35.40 -19.28 -1.20
CA TYR A 22 -35.03 -18.17 -0.32
C TYR A 22 -33.53 -18.16 -0.01
N ASN A 23 -32.91 -19.31 0.27
CA ASN A 23 -31.47 -19.36 0.55
C ASN A 23 -30.61 -18.97 -0.65
N VAL A 24 -31.04 -19.31 -1.87
CA VAL A 24 -30.32 -18.98 -3.11
C VAL A 24 -30.49 -17.49 -3.48
N PHE A 25 -31.69 -16.93 -3.34
CA PHE A 25 -31.98 -15.56 -3.78
C PHE A 25 -31.73 -14.50 -2.69
N PHE A 26 -31.77 -14.84 -1.40
CA PHE A 26 -31.67 -13.90 -0.28
C PHE A 26 -30.41 -14.06 0.58
N LYS A 27 -29.44 -14.90 0.17
CA LYS A 27 -28.10 -14.87 0.79
C LYS A 27 -27.39 -13.57 0.38
N SER A 28 -27.26 -12.64 1.32
CA SER A 28 -26.44 -11.44 1.12
C SER A 28 -24.97 -11.80 0.97
N GLU A 29 -24.28 -11.05 0.11
CA GLU A 29 -22.84 -11.17 -0.12
C GLU A 29 -22.08 -11.13 1.21
N THR A 30 -21.30 -12.17 1.47
CA THR A 30 -20.27 -12.14 2.50
C THR A 30 -19.25 -11.11 2.06
N VAL A 31 -19.16 -9.99 2.79
CA VAL A 31 -18.11 -8.99 2.59
C VAL A 31 -16.77 -9.73 2.70
N SER A 32 -16.08 -9.91 1.57
CA SER A 32 -14.70 -10.39 1.57
C SER A 32 -13.86 -9.37 2.32
N LEU A 33 -13.27 -9.80 3.44
CA LEU A 33 -12.18 -9.06 4.07
C LEU A 33 -11.05 -8.87 3.05
N PRO A 34 -10.32 -7.74 3.09
CA PRO A 34 -9.17 -7.55 2.21
C PRO A 34 -8.20 -8.71 2.37
N ASP A 35 -7.79 -9.28 1.25
CA ASP A 35 -6.83 -10.38 1.21
C ASP A 35 -5.48 -9.91 1.77
N GLU A 36 -5.00 -10.55 2.84
CA GLU A 36 -3.69 -10.30 3.48
C GLU A 36 -2.51 -10.48 2.49
N SER A 37 -2.77 -11.16 1.36
CA SER A 37 -1.86 -11.21 0.21
C SER A 37 -1.45 -9.81 -0.28
N SER A 38 -2.36 -8.84 -0.22
CA SER A 38 -2.11 -7.45 -0.63
C SER A 38 -1.01 -6.78 0.20
N ALA A 39 -0.97 -7.05 1.51
CA ALA A 39 0.02 -6.47 2.42
C ALA A 39 1.41 -7.08 2.23
N THR A 40 1.48 -8.36 1.83
CA THR A 40 2.73 -9.05 1.50
C THR A 40 3.39 -8.45 0.26
N LEU A 41 2.60 -8.12 -0.77
CA LEU A 41 3.08 -7.52 -2.03
C LEU A 41 3.73 -6.14 -1.82
N ILE A 42 3.16 -5.31 -0.94
CA ILE A 42 3.70 -3.96 -0.65
C ILE A 42 5.07 -4.05 0.05
N GLY A 43 5.27 -5.02 0.94
CA GLY A 43 6.54 -5.22 1.64
C GLY A 43 7.65 -5.67 0.69
N GLU A 44 7.33 -6.55 -0.25
CA GLU A 44 8.29 -7.04 -1.25
C GLU A 44 8.75 -5.91 -2.19
N ASP A 45 7.82 -5.08 -2.67
CA ASP A 45 8.13 -3.95 -3.54
C ASP A 45 9.05 -2.91 -2.86
N LEU A 46 8.83 -2.62 -1.58
CA LEU A 46 9.68 -1.71 -0.82
C LEU A 46 11.11 -2.23 -0.67
N ILE A 47 11.26 -3.53 -0.37
CA ILE A 47 12.57 -4.17 -0.23
C ILE A 47 13.29 -4.17 -1.59
N LYS A 48 12.56 -4.42 -2.68
CA LYS A 48 13.10 -4.36 -4.03
C LYS A 48 13.62 -2.96 -4.38
N ILE A 49 12.79 -1.92 -4.20
CA ILE A 49 13.19 -0.52 -4.45
C ILE A 49 14.38 -0.13 -3.59
N PHE A 50 14.41 -0.53 -2.32
CA PHE A 50 15.54 -0.27 -1.43
C PHE A 50 16.83 -0.90 -1.95
N ASN A 51 16.78 -2.16 -2.38
CA ASN A 51 17.94 -2.85 -2.93
C ASN A 51 18.41 -2.22 -4.25
N GLU A 52 17.48 -1.79 -5.12
CA GLU A 52 17.80 -1.05 -6.34
C GLU A 52 18.50 0.28 -6.02
N LEU A 53 17.94 1.09 -5.13
CA LEU A 53 18.53 2.36 -4.69
C LEU A 53 19.92 2.19 -4.08
N LYS A 54 20.11 1.14 -3.27
CA LYS A 54 21.41 0.84 -2.66
C LYS A 54 22.46 0.40 -3.68
N ALA A 55 22.02 -0.20 -4.79
CA ALA A 55 22.90 -0.63 -5.88
C ALA A 55 23.25 0.50 -6.86
N VAL A 56 22.49 1.61 -6.88
CA VAL A 56 22.82 2.78 -7.69
C VAL A 56 24.17 3.34 -7.24
N THR A 57 25.12 3.31 -8.15
CA THR A 57 26.44 3.93 -7.97
C THR A 57 26.63 5.02 -9.00
N LEU A 58 27.33 6.09 -8.62
CA LEU A 58 27.72 7.14 -9.54
C LEU A 58 29.12 6.83 -10.07
N ASP A 59 29.24 6.73 -11.40
CA ASP A 59 30.54 6.58 -12.06
C ASP A 59 31.39 7.83 -11.80
N GLN A 60 32.46 7.66 -11.03
CA GLN A 60 33.39 8.72 -10.66
C GLN A 60 34.27 9.17 -11.82
N SER A 61 34.33 8.39 -12.90
CA SER A 61 35.12 8.72 -14.10
C SER A 61 34.62 10.00 -14.78
N ILE A 62 33.33 10.31 -14.64
CA ILE A 62 32.71 11.52 -15.20
C ILE A 62 33.41 12.79 -14.69
N PHE A 63 33.88 12.78 -13.45
CA PHE A 63 34.57 13.89 -12.81
C PHE A 63 36.00 14.10 -13.32
N SER A 64 36.58 13.08 -13.98
CA SER A 64 37.88 13.17 -14.64
C SER A 64 37.76 13.53 -16.13
N SER A 65 36.55 13.61 -16.67
CA SER A 65 36.34 13.92 -18.09
C SER A 65 36.72 15.37 -18.40
N LYS A 66 37.32 15.61 -19.58
CA LYS A 66 37.65 16.97 -20.03
C LYS A 66 36.41 17.88 -20.05
N GLY A 67 35.24 17.33 -20.40
CA GLY A 67 33.99 18.09 -20.41
C GLY A 67 33.61 18.59 -19.02
N TYR A 68 33.65 17.72 -18.00
CA TYR A 68 33.36 18.10 -16.62
C TYR A 68 34.37 19.13 -16.09
N LEU A 69 35.67 18.91 -16.33
CA LEU A 69 36.73 19.81 -15.86
C LEU A 69 36.71 21.20 -16.50
N LEU A 70 36.02 21.35 -17.63
CA LEU A 70 35.84 22.63 -18.33
C LEU A 70 34.51 23.32 -17.98
N LEU A 71 33.66 22.72 -17.14
CA LEU A 71 32.44 23.37 -16.68
C LEU A 71 32.79 24.62 -15.87
N THR A 72 32.16 25.73 -16.25
CA THR A 72 32.26 26.98 -15.51
C THR A 72 31.14 27.01 -14.48
N ASP A 73 31.47 27.34 -13.23
CA ASP A 73 30.47 27.58 -12.21
C ASP A 73 29.74 28.90 -12.49
N PHE A 74 28.43 28.81 -12.75
CA PHE A 74 27.54 29.96 -12.96
C PHE A 74 26.73 30.32 -11.70
N SER A 75 27.05 29.69 -10.56
CA SER A 75 26.42 29.99 -9.29
C SER A 75 26.68 31.45 -8.90
N LYS A 76 25.68 32.07 -8.28
CA LYS A 76 25.86 33.38 -7.66
C LYS A 76 26.47 33.19 -6.28
N SER A 77 27.37 34.09 -5.89
CA SER A 77 27.86 34.13 -4.51
C SER A 77 26.67 34.21 -3.56
N VAL A 78 26.64 33.32 -2.58
CA VAL A 78 25.60 33.34 -1.55
C VAL A 78 25.89 34.53 -0.65
N PRO A 79 24.99 35.53 -0.59
CA PRO A 79 25.21 36.67 0.29
C PRO A 79 25.23 36.19 1.74
N GLN A 80 26.10 36.78 2.55
CA GLN A 80 26.16 36.47 3.97
C GLN A 80 24.80 36.83 4.60
N GLN A 81 24.12 35.82 5.13
CA GLN A 81 22.88 36.01 5.86
C GLN A 81 23.20 36.50 7.27
N ALA A 82 22.33 37.35 7.84
CA ALA A 82 22.42 37.69 9.25
C ALA A 82 22.30 36.41 10.09
N ILE A 83 23.03 36.38 11.21
CA ILE A 83 22.88 35.29 12.20
C ILE A 83 21.40 35.21 12.58
N GLY A 84 20.81 34.02 12.41
CA GLY A 84 19.43 33.75 12.76
C GLY A 84 19.19 33.87 14.26
N ARG A 85 17.92 33.80 14.68
CA ARG A 85 17.61 33.73 16.11
C ARG A 85 18.23 32.46 16.71
N PRO A 86 18.69 32.50 17.98
CA PRO A 86 19.05 31.29 18.71
C PRO A 86 17.94 30.25 18.59
N ASN A 87 18.32 28.99 18.35
CA ASN A 87 17.36 27.90 18.24
C ASN A 87 16.56 27.79 19.55
N PRO A 88 15.23 28.01 19.56
CA PRO A 88 14.42 27.96 20.77
C PRO A 88 14.27 26.54 21.34
N PHE A 89 14.67 25.52 20.57
CA PHE A 89 14.74 24.12 20.99
C PHE A 89 16.16 23.72 21.42
N ASN A 90 17.13 24.64 21.41
CA ASN A 90 18.44 24.32 21.95
C ASN A 90 18.31 24.14 23.46
N VAL A 91 18.85 23.03 23.98
CA VAL A 91 18.79 22.73 25.41
C VAL A 91 19.65 23.75 26.15
N ILE A 92 19.05 24.46 27.11
CA ILE A 92 19.78 25.40 27.99
C ILE A 92 20.69 24.57 28.91
N GLY A 93 21.98 24.93 29.00
CA GLY A 93 22.93 24.33 29.96
C GLY A 93 23.81 23.20 29.42
N ARG A 94 24.18 23.24 28.13
CA ARG A 94 25.31 22.45 27.58
C ARG A 94 26.50 23.39 27.40
N ASP A 95 27.12 23.70 28.54
CA ASP A 95 28.37 24.45 28.66
C ASP A 95 29.34 23.54 29.41
#